data_AF-A0A7X0WGV4-F1
#
_entry.id   AF-A0A7X0WGV4-F1
#
_cell.length_a   1.000
_cell.length_b   1.000
_cell.length_c   1.000
_cell.angle_alpha   90.00
_cell.angle_beta   90.00
_cell.angle_gamma   90.00
#
_symmetry.space_group_name_H-M   'P 1'
#
loop_
_entity.id
_entity.type
_entity.pdbx_description
1 polymer ?
#
loop_
_entity_poly.entity_id
_entity_poly.type
_entity_poly.pdbx_seq_one_letter_code
_entity_poly.pdbx_strand_id
1 'polypeptide(L)'
;MEYDYTKILKQPIRLYTIKGIPIPFFKNGISMQQIIVIAIVFAVAVLFGIFAFTQKLEAAIHFIMNWWVLILGAIFVILWTLFSLSWDRKNIFRYVLDRLLYEKKKAVQYEHGEHVEVPLGQRVTYDYKED
;
A
#
# COMPACT_ATOMS: atom_id res chain seq x y z
N MET A 1 -14.21 10.47 24.14
CA MET A 1 -13.05 9.94 23.40
C MET A 1 -11.90 10.88 23.62
N GLU A 2 -10.84 10.42 24.29
CA GLU A 2 -9.66 11.26 24.57
C GLU A 2 -8.82 11.37 23.28
N TYR A 3 -8.47 12.61 22.91
CA TYR A 3 -7.72 12.86 21.68
C TYR A 3 -6.27 12.38 21.86
N ASP A 4 -5.87 11.38 21.09
CA ASP A 4 -4.50 10.82 21.15
C ASP A 4 -3.52 11.72 20.39
N TYR A 5 -2.98 12.72 21.09
CA TYR A 5 -1.99 13.67 20.56
C TYR A 5 -0.67 13.00 20.16
N THR A 6 -0.35 11.84 20.73
CA THR A 6 0.85 11.06 20.42
C THR A 6 0.88 10.62 18.96
N LYS A 7 -0.29 10.39 18.34
CA LYS A 7 -0.41 10.04 16.92
C LYS A 7 -0.23 11.25 15.99
N ILE A 8 -0.62 12.44 16.44
CA ILE A 8 -0.57 13.69 15.64
C ILE A 8 0.85 14.27 15.65
N LEU A 9 1.54 14.19 16.80
CA LEU A 9 2.88 14.73 16.99
C LEU A 9 3.99 13.77 16.56
N LYS A 10 3.65 12.57 16.07
CA LYS A 10 4.63 11.58 15.64
C LYS A 10 5.35 12.05 14.37
N GLN A 11 6.51 12.66 14.55
CA GLN A 11 7.35 13.07 13.43
C GLN A 11 7.95 11.82 12.76
N PRO A 12 7.77 11.63 11.44
CA PRO A 12 8.39 10.53 10.74
C PRO A 12 9.91 10.69 10.75
N ILE A 13 10.64 9.59 10.91
CA ILE A 13 12.11 9.60 10.83
C ILE A 13 12.50 10.05 9.42
N ARG A 14 13.35 11.08 9.33
CA ARG A 14 13.83 11.66 8.07
C ARG A 14 15.35 11.67 8.03
N LEU A 15 15.88 11.38 6.84
CA LEU A 15 17.30 11.43 6.52
C LEU A 15 17.58 12.73 5.76
N TYR A 16 18.46 13.58 6.30
CA TYR A 16 18.79 14.88 5.70
C TYR A 16 20.17 14.88 5.02
N THR A 17 21.10 14.06 5.51
CA THR A 17 22.47 13.98 5.03
C THR A 17 22.91 12.52 4.87
N ILE A 18 23.81 12.27 3.93
CA ILE A 18 24.50 10.99 3.78
C ILE A 18 25.99 11.29 3.97
N LYS A 19 26.60 10.73 5.03
CA LYS A 19 28.01 10.97 5.38
C LYS A 19 28.38 12.46 5.46
N GLY A 20 27.47 13.30 5.99
CA GLY A 20 27.68 14.74 6.13
C GLY A 20 27.37 15.57 4.87
N ILE A 21 27.14 14.93 3.72
CA ILE A 21 26.73 15.62 2.49
C ILE A 21 25.20 15.74 2.47
N PRO A 22 24.62 16.94 2.30
CA PRO A 22 23.18 17.10 2.18
C PRO A 22 22.68 16.42 0.90
N ILE A 23 21.53 15.77 0.99
CA ILE A 23 20.96 15.06 -0.15
C ILE A 23 20.51 16.11 -1.18
N PRO A 24 21.08 16.14 -2.40
CA PRO A 24 20.71 17.12 -3.41
C PRO A 24 19.23 16.96 -3.78
N PHE A 25 18.54 18.07 -4.02
CA PHE A 25 17.11 18.14 -4.35
C PHE A 25 16.11 17.76 -3.23
N PHE A 26 16.58 17.26 -2.07
CA PHE A 26 15.72 16.89 -0.94
C PHE A 26 15.96 17.76 0.31
N LYS A 27 15.69 19.07 0.20
CA LYS A 27 15.86 20.04 1.30
C LYS A 27 15.09 19.68 2.58
N ASN A 28 13.96 19.00 2.45
CA ASN A 28 13.09 18.59 3.56
C ASN A 28 13.44 17.20 4.15
N GLY A 29 14.54 16.60 3.68
CA GLY A 29 14.95 15.24 4.00
C GLY A 29 14.08 14.18 3.29
N ILE A 30 14.60 12.97 3.20
CA ILE A 30 13.86 11.80 2.71
C ILE A 30 13.28 11.07 3.92
N SER A 31 11.97 10.80 3.91
CA SER A 31 11.36 10.03 5.00
C SER A 31 11.75 8.56 4.93
N MET A 32 11.93 7.91 6.09
CA MET A 32 12.23 6.49 6.17
C MET A 32 11.13 5.64 5.50
N GLN A 33 9.88 6.09 5.55
CA GLN A 33 8.76 5.41 4.87
C GLN A 33 8.93 5.43 3.35
N GLN A 34 9.36 6.55 2.76
CA GLN A 34 9.65 6.63 1.32
C GLN A 34 10.77 5.66 0.93
N ILE A 35 11.84 5.59 1.72
CA ILE A 35 12.95 4.66 1.48
C ILE A 35 12.45 3.22 1.49
N ILE A 36 11.66 2.84 2.50
CA ILE A 36 11.11 1.49 2.63
C ILE A 36 10.18 1.17 1.45
N VAL A 37 9.30 2.08 1.06
CA VAL A 37 8.38 1.88 -0.08
C VAL A 37 9.15 1.69 -1.38
N ILE A 38 10.13 2.55 -1.66
CA ILE A 38 10.97 2.44 -2.86
C ILE A 38 11.71 1.10 -2.86
N ALA A 39 12.29 0.68 -1.73
CA ALA A 39 12.99 -0.58 -1.60
C ALA A 39 12.07 -1.80 -1.86
N ILE A 40 10.85 -1.79 -1.32
CA ILE A 40 9.87 -2.86 -1.54
C ILE A 40 9.45 -2.92 -3.01
N VAL A 41 9.11 -1.77 -3.61
CA VAL A 41 8.70 -1.71 -5.04
C VAL A 41 9.83 -2.22 -5.93
N PHE A 42 11.07 -1.83 -5.66
CA PHE A 42 12.23 -2.30 -6.40
C PHE A 42 12.44 -3.81 -6.23
N ALA A 43 12.35 -4.34 -5.02
CA ALA A 43 12.48 -5.77 -4.76
C ALA A 43 11.42 -6.59 -5.50
N VAL A 44 10.16 -6.14 -5.50
CA VAL A 44 9.06 -6.78 -6.23
C VAL A 44 9.31 -6.74 -7.74
N ALA A 45 9.79 -5.62 -8.28
CA ALA A 45 10.12 -5.51 -9.69
C ALA A 45 11.24 -6.48 -10.11
N VAL A 46 12.28 -6.63 -9.29
CA VAL A 46 13.37 -7.61 -9.52
C VAL A 46 12.83 -9.04 -9.49
N LEU A 47 12.04 -9.40 -8.48
CA LEU A 47 11.43 -10.73 -8.38
C LEU A 47 10.52 -11.04 -9.57
N PHE A 48 9.71 -10.07 -10.00
CA PHE A 48 8.88 -10.19 -11.20
C PHE A 48 9.73 -10.39 -12.45
N GLY A 49 10.83 -9.66 -12.60
CA GLY A 49 11.76 -9.81 -13.72
C GLY A 49 12.39 -11.20 -13.79
N ILE A 50 12.86 -11.72 -12.65
CA ILE A 50 13.40 -13.09 -12.55
C ILE A 50 12.32 -14.11 -12.94
N PHE A 51 11.12 -13.97 -12.40
CA PHE A 51 10.00 -14.85 -12.71
C PHE A 51 9.64 -14.84 -14.20
N ALA A 52 9.47 -13.65 -14.79
CA ALA A 52 9.16 -13.48 -16.21
C ALA A 52 10.22 -14.11 -17.12
N PHE A 53 11.50 -13.98 -16.76
CA PHE A 53 12.60 -14.61 -17.47
C PHE A 53 12.55 -16.15 -17.36
N THR A 54 12.31 -16.70 -16.16
CA THR A 54 12.23 -18.17 -15.98
C THR A 54 11.06 -18.81 -16.75
N GLN A 55 9.93 -18.11 -16.84
CA GLN A 55 8.74 -18.59 -17.54
C GLN A 55 8.75 -18.30 -19.04
N LYS A 56 9.82 -17.67 -19.56
CA LYS A 56 9.96 -17.26 -20.97
C LYS A 56 8.73 -16.51 -21.51
N LEU A 57 8.14 -15.67 -20.67
CA LEU A 57 6.96 -14.89 -21.04
C LEU A 57 7.37 -13.74 -21.97
N GLU A 58 7.33 -13.97 -23.29
CA GLU A 58 7.81 -13.02 -24.30
C GLU A 58 7.20 -11.62 -24.14
N ALA A 59 5.90 -11.54 -23.87
CA ALA A 59 5.21 -10.26 -23.63
C ALA A 59 5.74 -9.52 -22.38
N ALA A 60 5.99 -10.25 -21.29
CA ALA A 60 6.53 -9.68 -20.06
C ALA A 60 7.99 -9.23 -20.26
N ILE A 61 8.79 -10.01 -21.00
CA ILE A 61 10.17 -9.66 -21.34
C ILE A 61 10.21 -8.40 -22.20
N HIS A 62 9.37 -8.31 -23.25
CA HIS A 62 9.26 -7.11 -24.08
C HIS A 62 8.83 -5.87 -23.29
N PHE A 63 7.89 -6.04 -22.36
CA PHE A 63 7.46 -4.99 -21.45
C PHE A 63 8.60 -4.53 -20.52
N ILE A 64 9.36 -5.46 -19.96
CA ILE A 64 10.51 -5.16 -19.08
C ILE A 64 11.65 -4.47 -19.86
N MET A 65 11.90 -4.88 -21.10
CA MET A 65 12.91 -4.24 -21.96
C MET A 65 12.56 -2.78 -22.29
N ASN A 66 11.29 -2.38 -22.11
CA ASN A 66 10.85 -1.01 -22.32
C ASN A 66 11.03 -0.15 -21.06
N TRP A 67 12.28 0.27 -20.82
CA TRP A 67 12.72 0.90 -19.56
C TRP A 67 11.90 2.14 -19.13
N TRP A 68 11.40 2.96 -20.07
CA TRP A 68 10.63 4.16 -19.71
C TRP A 68 9.24 3.83 -19.16
N VAL A 69 8.61 2.76 -19.63
CA VAL A 69 7.31 2.29 -19.11
C VAL A 69 7.47 1.79 -17.68
N LEU A 70 8.57 1.09 -17.40
CA LEU A 70 8.90 0.64 -16.04
C LEU A 70 9.07 1.82 -15.10
N ILE A 71 9.75 2.90 -15.53
CA ILE A 71 9.94 4.10 -14.71
C ILE A 71 8.59 4.77 -14.43
N LEU A 72 7.75 4.98 -15.44
CA LEU A 72 6.43 5.60 -15.24
C LEU A 72 5.55 4.75 -14.32
N GLY A 73 5.52 3.44 -14.53
CA GLY A 73 4.79 2.51 -13.67
C GLY A 73 5.31 2.53 -12.23
N ALA A 74 6.62 2.53 -12.03
CA ALA A 74 7.22 2.61 -10.70
C ALA A 74 6.86 3.92 -9.99
N ILE A 75 6.96 5.06 -10.69
CA ILE A 75 6.56 6.37 -10.14
C ILE A 75 5.10 6.36 -9.74
N PHE A 76 4.21 5.86 -10.60
CA PHE A 76 2.79 5.74 -10.31
C PHE A 76 2.51 4.91 -9.06
N VAL A 77 3.11 3.71 -8.96
CA VAL A 77 2.96 2.81 -7.80
C VAL A 77 3.47 3.45 -6.52
N ILE A 78 4.64 4.10 -6.55
CA ILE A 78 5.21 4.79 -5.39
C ILE A 78 4.31 5.94 -4.95
N LEU A 79 3.86 6.79 -5.87
CA LEU A 79 2.97 7.91 -5.56
C LEU A 79 1.66 7.41 -4.96
N TRP A 80 1.05 6.39 -5.56
CA TRP A 80 -0.19 5.80 -5.08
C TRP A 80 -0.07 5.20 -3.68
N THR A 81 1.01 4.45 -3.41
CA THR A 81 1.24 3.85 -2.09
C THR A 81 1.54 4.92 -1.05
N LEU A 82 2.38 5.90 -1.35
CA LEU A 82 2.66 7.00 -0.41
C LEU A 82 1.41 7.85 -0.14
N PHE A 83 0.61 8.12 -1.17
CA PHE A 83 -0.68 8.79 -1.02
C PHE A 83 -1.60 8.00 -0.10
N SER A 84 -1.75 6.69 -0.33
CA SER A 84 -2.60 5.81 0.49
C SER A 84 -2.15 5.77 1.95
N LEU A 85 -0.84 5.67 2.20
CA LEU A 85 -0.26 5.70 3.55
C LEU A 85 -0.54 7.03 4.26
N SER A 86 -0.40 8.14 3.53
CA SER A 86 -0.64 9.48 4.04
C SER A 86 -2.13 9.69 4.36
N TRP A 87 -3.01 9.29 3.46
CA TRP A 87 -4.47 9.38 3.61
C TRP A 87 -4.96 8.58 4.81
N ASP A 88 -4.54 7.32 4.92
CA ASP A 88 -4.92 6.43 6.02
C ASP A 88 -4.19 6.74 7.34
N ARG A 89 -3.17 7.60 7.31
CA ARG A 89 -2.22 7.84 8.42
C ARG A 89 -1.65 6.54 8.99
N LYS A 90 -1.36 5.57 8.12
CA LYS A 90 -0.81 4.26 8.50
C LYS A 90 0.69 4.20 8.19
N ASN A 91 1.41 3.42 8.99
CA ASN A 91 2.77 3.01 8.60
C ASN A 91 2.69 1.89 7.55
N ILE A 92 3.78 1.71 6.80
CA ILE A 92 3.85 0.70 5.74
C ILE A 92 3.50 -0.72 6.23
N PHE A 93 3.93 -1.09 7.44
CA PHE A 93 3.65 -2.41 8.00
C PHE A 93 2.15 -2.65 8.26
N ARG A 94 1.45 -1.70 8.90
CA ARG A 94 0.00 -1.81 9.09
C ARG A 94 -0.75 -1.76 7.77
N TYR A 95 -0.29 -0.93 6.84
CA TYR A 95 -0.88 -0.86 5.51
C TYR A 95 -0.80 -2.21 4.76
N VAL A 96 0.38 -2.85 4.74
CA VAL A 96 0.55 -4.17 4.10
C VAL A 96 -0.25 -5.23 4.84
N LEU A 97 -0.22 -5.24 6.18
CA LEU A 97 -0.99 -6.19 6.98
C LEU A 97 -2.49 -6.06 6.74
N ASP A 98 -3.03 -4.85 6.72
CA ASP A 98 -4.45 -4.58 6.46
C ASP A 98 -4.85 -5.06 5.06
N ARG A 99 -4.00 -4.87 4.05
CA ARG A 99 -4.27 -5.37 2.69
C ARG A 99 -4.25 -6.89 2.61
N LEU A 100 -3.34 -7.56 3.32
CA LEU A 100 -3.33 -9.02 3.41
C LEU A 100 -4.53 -9.57 4.19
N LEU A 101 -4.95 -8.88 5.26
CA LEU A 101 -6.14 -9.23 6.03
C LEU A 101 -7.42 -8.99 5.24
N TYR A 102 -7.45 -7.93 4.42
CA TYR A 102 -8.58 -7.61 3.55
C TYR A 102 -8.88 -8.76 2.59
N GLU A 103 -7.86 -9.37 1.96
CA GLU A 103 -8.08 -10.52 1.06
C GLU A 103 -8.77 -11.70 1.76
N LYS A 104 -8.49 -11.90 3.05
CA LYS A 104 -9.13 -12.95 3.86
C LYS A 104 -10.53 -12.55 4.35
N LYS A 105 -10.78 -11.25 4.54
CA LYS A 105 -12.01 -10.71 5.13
C LYS A 105 -12.97 -10.07 4.13
N LYS A 106 -12.63 -10.03 2.83
CA LYS A 106 -13.45 -9.39 1.79
C LYS A 106 -14.84 -9.99 1.62
N ALA A 107 -15.02 -11.24 2.03
CA ALA A 107 -16.32 -11.94 2.01
C ALA A 107 -17.16 -11.68 3.27
N VAL A 108 -16.59 -11.01 4.27
CA VAL A 108 -17.24 -10.74 5.55
C VAL A 108 -17.78 -9.32 5.55
N GLN A 109 -19.10 -9.20 5.73
CA GLN A 109 -19.79 -7.92 5.80
C GLN A 109 -20.06 -7.55 7.25
N TYR A 110 -19.89 -6.26 7.56
CA TYR A 110 -20.30 -5.70 8.83
C TYR A 110 -21.29 -4.58 8.58
N GLU A 111 -22.47 -4.65 9.19
CA GLU A 111 -23.45 -3.58 9.21
C GLU A 111 -23.55 -3.08 10.64
N HIS A 112 -23.37 -1.76 10.85
CA HIS A 112 -23.45 -1.13 12.17
C HIS A 112 -22.51 -1.74 13.25
N GLY A 113 -21.43 -2.41 12.83
CA GLY A 113 -20.47 -3.06 13.72
C GLY A 113 -20.78 -4.53 14.01
N GLU A 114 -21.89 -5.07 13.51
CA GLU A 114 -22.26 -6.47 13.64
C GLU A 114 -21.96 -7.26 12.37
N HIS A 115 -21.55 -8.52 12.55
CA HIS A 115 -21.26 -9.43 11.46
C HIS A 115 -22.57 -9.85 10.78
N VAL A 116 -22.71 -9.55 9.49
CA VAL A 116 -23.85 -10.01 8.69
C VAL A 116 -23.55 -11.41 8.22
N GLU A 117 -24.31 -12.39 8.72
CA GLU A 117 -24.16 -13.81 8.33
C GLU A 117 -24.59 -14.09 6.88
N VAL A 118 -25.33 -13.17 6.28
CA VAL A 118 -25.84 -13.33 4.91
C VAL A 118 -24.77 -12.91 3.89
N PRO A 119 -24.41 -13.78 2.93
CA PRO A 119 -23.39 -13.48 1.93
C PRO A 119 -23.81 -12.35 0.97
N LEU A 120 -22.80 -11.63 0.46
CA LEU A 120 -22.96 -10.55 -0.52
C LEU A 120 -23.73 -11.03 -1.76
N GLY A 121 -24.83 -10.35 -2.09
CA GLY A 121 -25.65 -10.62 -3.29
C GLY A 121 -26.93 -11.43 -3.04
N GLN A 122 -27.20 -11.85 -1.81
CA GLN A 122 -28.47 -12.48 -1.45
C GLN A 122 -29.51 -11.42 -1.06
N ARG A 123 -30.72 -11.51 -1.64
CA ARG A 123 -31.83 -10.62 -1.28
C ARG A 123 -32.39 -11.04 0.08
N VAL A 124 -32.13 -10.25 1.11
CA VAL A 124 -32.75 -10.43 2.43
C VAL A 124 -34.20 -9.96 2.35
N THR A 125 -35.13 -10.82 2.75
CA THR A 125 -36.55 -10.50 2.83
C THR A 125 -36.89 -10.42 4.31
N TYR A 126 -37.27 -9.24 4.80
CA TYR A 126 -37.64 -9.05 6.19
C TYR A 126 -39.12 -9.40 6.36
N ASP A 127 -39.43 -10.42 7.16
CA ASP A 127 -40.79 -10.65 7.64
C ASP A 127 -41.07 -9.63 8.74
N TYR A 128 -41.85 -8.60 8.42
CA TYR A 128 -42.36 -7.67 9.41
C TYR A 128 -43.46 -8.37 10.20
N LYS A 129 -43.19 -8.72 11.46
CA LYS A 129 -44.24 -9.08 12.42
C LYS A 129 -44.63 -7.82 13.18
N GLU A 130 -45.87 -7.38 12.97
CA GLU A 130 -46.55 -6.45 13.88
C GLU A 130 -46.85 -7.22 15.17
N ASP A 131 -46.17 -6.86 16.26
CA ASP A 131 -46.58 -7.19 17.63
C ASP A 131 -47.55 -6.12 18.17
#